data_AF-A0A842UM23-F1
#
_entry.id   AF-A0A842UM23-F1
#
_cell.length_a   1.000
_cell.length_b   1.000
_cell.length_c   1.000
_cell.angle_alpha   90.00
_cell.angle_beta   90.00
_cell.angle_gamma   90.00
#
_symmetry.space_group_name_H-M   'P 1'
#
loop_
_entity.id
_entity.type
_entity.pdbx_description
1 polymer ?
#
loop_
_entity_poly.entity_id
_entity_poly.type
_entity_poly.pdbx_seq_one_letter_code
_entity_poly.pdbx_strand_id
1 'polypeptide(L)'
;MKIGSKEVDDNILIVLAAVFAVLIVFLVIVMGPAEPAPQTTTTTRKAASTTVKKVTTTTVHQDIKTFKQAMQSQDLGECEDIENNRLRDLCVRGLAERRREPNLCLEVETPSLKDTCLHNIAVRTSNQTLCTQIENDKIQQSCNAKVQ
;
A
#
# COMPACT_ATOMS: atom_id res chain seq x y z
N MET A 1 -59.04 -38.51 -4.07
CA MET A 1 -58.13 -37.34 -4.15
C MET A 1 -56.71 -37.88 -4.35
N LYS A 2 -56.21 -37.92 -5.58
CA LYS A 2 -54.82 -38.32 -5.89
C LYS A 2 -54.06 -37.04 -6.22
N ILE A 3 -53.09 -36.70 -5.39
CA ILE A 3 -52.18 -35.57 -5.59
C ILE A 3 -51.16 -36.05 -6.64
N GLY A 4 -51.16 -35.43 -7.81
CA GLY A 4 -50.17 -35.69 -8.85
C GLY A 4 -48.82 -35.09 -8.43
N SER A 5 -47.84 -35.95 -8.18
CA SER A 5 -46.45 -35.56 -8.03
C SER A 5 -45.96 -35.01 -9.37
N LYS A 6 -45.66 -33.70 -9.41
CA LYS A 6 -44.92 -33.11 -10.53
C LYS A 6 -43.51 -33.68 -10.50
N GLU A 7 -43.15 -34.38 -11.58
CA GLU A 7 -41.76 -34.66 -11.95
C GLU A 7 -41.02 -33.33 -11.97
N VAL A 8 -40.12 -33.12 -11.01
CA VAL A 8 -39.22 -31.97 -10.99
C VAL A 8 -38.04 -32.37 -11.84
N ASP A 9 -37.90 -31.76 -13.02
CA ASP A 9 -36.78 -32.01 -13.93
C ASP A 9 -35.45 -31.83 -13.17
N ASP A 10 -34.56 -32.83 -13.21
CA ASP A 10 -33.23 -32.80 -12.57
C ASP A 10 -32.42 -31.54 -12.94
N ASN A 11 -32.66 -30.98 -14.13
CA ASN A 11 -32.06 -29.72 -14.58
C ASN A 11 -32.48 -28.51 -13.72
N ILE A 12 -33.72 -28.48 -13.23
CA ILE A 12 -34.22 -27.41 -12.35
C ILE A 12 -33.50 -27.47 -11.01
N LEU A 13 -33.27 -28.68 -10.49
CA LEU A 13 -32.55 -28.86 -9.23
C LEU A 13 -31.08 -28.40 -9.33
N ILE A 14 -30.41 -28.69 -10.45
CA ILE A 14 -29.04 -28.25 -10.73
C ILE A 14 -28.96 -26.73 -10.83
N VAL A 15 -29.91 -26.10 -11.55
CA VAL A 15 -29.95 -24.64 -11.69
C VAL A 15 -30.22 -23.96 -10.35
N LEU A 16 -31.15 -24.49 -9.55
CA LEU A 16 -31.42 -23.97 -8.21
C LEU A 16 -30.19 -24.10 -7.29
N ALA A 17 -29.50 -25.24 -7.31
CA ALA A 17 -28.28 -25.44 -6.53
C ALA A 17 -27.17 -24.45 -6.94
N ALA A 18 -26.99 -24.21 -8.24
CA ALA A 18 -26.02 -23.24 -8.73
C ALA A 18 -26.36 -21.80 -8.30
N VAL A 19 -27.63 -21.40 -8.39
CA VAL A 19 -28.08 -20.08 -7.94
C VAL A 19 -27.88 -19.90 -6.44
N PHE A 20 -28.22 -20.92 -5.62
CA PHE A 20 -27.98 -20.89 -4.19
C PHE A 20 -26.49 -20.79 -3.85
N ALA A 21 -25.62 -21.54 -4.54
CA ALA A 21 -24.17 -21.46 -4.33
C ALA A 21 -23.62 -20.06 -4.65
N VAL A 22 -24.05 -19.45 -5.76
CA VAL A 22 -23.63 -18.09 -6.13
C VAL A 22 -24.11 -17.06 -5.11
N LEU A 23 -25.36 -17.18 -4.61
CA LEU A 23 -25.88 -16.29 -3.58
C LEU A 23 -25.13 -16.41 -2.25
N ILE A 24 -24.78 -17.63 -1.83
CA ILE A 24 -24.00 -17.86 -0.60
C ILE A 24 -22.61 -17.25 -0.73
N VAL A 25 -21.93 -17.44 -1.87
CA VAL A 25 -20.62 -16.84 -2.13
C VAL A 25 -20.71 -15.30 -2.11
N PHE A 26 -21.75 -14.73 -2.71
CA PHE A 26 -21.95 -13.28 -2.71
C PHE A 26 -22.20 -12.73 -1.30
N LEU A 27 -22.99 -13.42 -0.47
CA LEU A 27 -23.24 -13.02 0.93
C LEU A 27 -21.96 -13.07 1.79
N VAL A 28 -21.09 -14.06 1.60
CA VAL A 28 -19.81 -14.16 2.32
C VAL A 28 -18.85 -13.02 1.92
N ILE A 29 -18.86 -12.59 0.65
CA ILE A 29 -18.01 -11.48 0.18
C ILE A 29 -18.49 -10.13 0.73
N VAL A 30 -19.81 -9.91 0.81
CA VAL A 30 -20.38 -8.65 1.31
C VAL A 30 -20.22 -8.50 2.83
N MET A 31 -20.27 -9.59 3.58
CA MET A 31 -20.00 -9.60 5.00
C MET A 31 -18.50 -9.73 5.28
N GLY A 32 -17.74 -8.70 4.89
CA GLY A 32 -16.34 -8.57 5.27
C GLY A 32 -16.14 -8.64 6.79
N PRO A 33 -14.95 -9.05 7.26
CA PRO A 33 -14.66 -9.14 8.69
C PRO A 33 -14.83 -7.77 9.33
N ALA A 34 -15.66 -7.71 10.38
CA ALA A 34 -15.81 -6.53 11.21
C ALA A 34 -14.45 -6.16 11.81
N GLU A 35 -13.88 -5.07 11.32
CA GLU A 35 -12.61 -4.53 11.80
C GLU A 35 -12.80 -4.07 13.26
N PRO A 36 -12.01 -4.59 14.22
CA PRO A 36 -12.09 -4.13 15.60
C PRO A 36 -11.61 -2.67 15.67
N ALA A 37 -12.42 -1.83 16.30
CA ALA A 37 -12.17 -0.41 16.45
C ALA A 37 -10.76 -0.12 17.01
N PRO A 38 -10.08 0.94 16.54
CA PRO A 38 -8.79 1.36 17.09
C PRO A 38 -8.97 1.77 18.56
N GLN A 39 -8.33 1.03 19.45
CA GLN A 39 -8.21 1.43 20.85
C GLN A 39 -7.26 2.62 20.96
N THR A 40 -7.81 3.77 21.33
CA THR A 40 -7.07 4.95 21.78
C THR A 40 -6.28 4.58 23.03
N THR A 41 -5.01 4.21 22.87
CA THR A 41 -4.10 4.00 24.00
C THR A 41 -3.63 5.35 24.54
N THR A 42 -4.34 5.85 25.54
CA THR A 42 -3.87 6.87 26.47
C THR A 42 -2.66 6.33 27.22
N THR A 43 -1.43 6.59 26.75
CA THR A 43 -0.21 6.20 27.46
C THR A 43 0.13 7.24 28.51
N THR A 44 -0.26 6.93 29.74
CA THR A 44 0.22 7.54 30.97
C THR A 44 1.74 7.42 31.07
N ARG A 45 2.42 8.56 31.22
CA ARG A 45 3.86 8.65 31.53
C ARG A 45 4.13 7.94 32.87
N LYS A 46 4.63 6.71 32.83
CA LYS A 46 5.18 6.02 33.99
C LYS A 46 6.61 5.59 33.69
N ALA A 47 7.55 6.21 34.40
CA ALA A 47 8.95 5.83 34.42
C ALA A 47 9.06 4.40 34.95
N ALA A 48 9.37 3.46 34.06
CA ALA A 48 9.71 2.10 34.40
C ALA A 48 10.64 1.53 33.31
N SER A 49 11.92 1.48 33.67
CA SER A 49 12.93 0.52 33.20
C SER A 49 12.78 0.02 31.76
N THR A 50 13.29 0.79 30.80
CA THR A 50 13.44 0.36 29.41
C THR A 50 14.57 -0.65 29.33
N THR A 51 14.22 -1.93 29.16
CA THR A 51 15.11 -2.89 28.53
C THR A 51 15.41 -2.37 27.14
N VAL A 52 16.59 -1.77 26.94
CA VAL A 52 17.09 -1.38 25.63
C VAL A 52 17.22 -2.67 24.83
N LYS A 53 16.22 -2.98 23.99
CA LYS A 53 16.41 -3.94 22.90
C LYS A 53 17.59 -3.38 22.11
N LYS A 54 18.72 -4.06 22.24
CA LYS A 54 19.95 -3.82 21.50
C LYS A 54 19.57 -3.78 20.03
N VAL A 55 19.38 -2.58 19.48
CA VAL A 55 19.22 -2.36 18.04
C VAL A 55 20.54 -2.83 17.44
N THR A 56 20.53 -4.06 16.95
CA THR A 56 21.74 -4.76 16.53
C THR A 56 22.29 -4.03 15.32
N THR A 57 23.50 -3.47 15.45
CA THR A 57 24.26 -2.80 14.38
C THR A 57 24.33 -3.61 13.07
N THR A 58 24.11 -4.93 13.15
CA THR A 58 24.04 -5.87 12.02
C THR A 58 22.89 -5.59 11.05
N THR A 59 21.69 -5.24 11.53
CA THR A 59 20.51 -5.04 10.66
C THR A 59 20.65 -3.81 9.78
N VAL A 60 21.15 -2.70 10.34
CA VAL A 60 21.38 -1.45 9.58
C VAL A 60 22.40 -1.65 8.46
N HIS A 61 23.43 -2.47 8.69
CA HIS A 61 24.43 -2.75 7.66
C HIS A 61 23.84 -3.53 6.48
N GLN A 62 22.98 -4.50 6.78
CA GLN A 62 22.31 -5.30 5.76
C GLN A 62 21.36 -4.46 4.91
N ASP A 63 20.52 -3.63 5.55
CA ASP A 63 19.61 -2.70 4.88
C ASP A 63 20.34 -1.76 3.90
N ILE A 64 21.50 -1.22 4.30
CA ILE A 64 22.32 -0.37 3.43
C ILE A 64 22.85 -1.14 2.22
N LYS A 65 23.21 -2.41 2.39
CA LYS A 65 23.66 -3.27 1.29
C LYS A 65 22.50 -3.54 0.33
N THR A 66 21.35 -3.95 0.85
CA THR A 66 20.13 -4.21 0.07
C THR A 66 19.70 -2.96 -0.70
N PHE A 67 19.69 -1.79 -0.07
CA PHE A 67 19.42 -0.51 -0.72
C PHE A 67 20.33 -0.26 -1.93
N LYS A 68 21.64 -0.49 -1.78
CA LYS A 68 22.60 -0.29 -2.88
C LYS A 68 22.35 -1.27 -4.02
N GLN A 69 22.04 -2.51 -3.70
CA GLN A 69 21.72 -3.55 -4.68
C GLN A 69 20.48 -3.14 -5.47
N ALA A 70 19.39 -2.78 -4.79
CA ALA A 70 18.13 -2.36 -5.40
C ALA A 70 18.30 -1.19 -6.37
N MET A 71 19.13 -0.21 -5.99
CA MET A 71 19.41 0.95 -6.84
C MET A 71 20.28 0.61 -8.07
N GLN A 72 21.08 -0.45 -8.02
CA GLN A 72 21.93 -0.92 -9.11
C GLN A 72 21.18 -1.86 -10.07
N SER A 73 20.46 -2.83 -9.51
CA SER A 73 19.59 -3.77 -10.24
C SER A 73 18.37 -3.07 -10.82
N GLN A 74 18.00 -1.93 -10.20
CA GLN A 74 16.69 -1.32 -10.37
C GLN A 74 15.58 -2.32 -10.08
N ASP A 75 15.71 -3.19 -9.08
CA ASP A 75 14.64 -4.10 -8.66
C ASP A 75 13.86 -3.50 -7.49
N LEU A 76 12.54 -3.36 -7.66
CA LEU A 76 11.67 -2.85 -6.60
C LEU A 76 11.49 -3.87 -5.48
N GLY A 77 11.51 -5.17 -5.80
CA GLY A 77 11.35 -6.23 -4.81
C GLY A 77 12.45 -6.17 -3.75
N GLU A 78 13.67 -5.81 -4.15
CA GLU A 78 14.80 -5.63 -3.22
C GLU A 78 14.57 -4.46 -2.25
N CYS A 79 13.79 -3.43 -2.60
CA CYS A 79 13.44 -2.37 -1.66
C CYS A 79 12.52 -2.87 -0.53
N GLU A 80 11.67 -3.87 -0.79
CA GLU A 80 10.75 -4.43 0.21
C GLU A 80 11.46 -5.30 1.26
N ASP A 81 12.65 -5.79 0.95
CA ASP A 81 13.49 -6.55 1.88
C ASP A 81 14.22 -5.66 2.92
N ILE A 82 14.03 -4.34 2.87
CA ILE A 82 14.68 -3.39 3.78
C ILE A 82 13.82 -3.23 5.05
N GLU A 83 14.37 -3.59 6.21
CA GLU A 83 13.63 -3.53 7.49
C GLU A 83 13.46 -2.09 7.98
N ASN A 84 14.40 -1.20 7.70
CA ASN A 84 14.27 0.21 8.04
C ASN A 84 13.31 0.92 7.09
N ASN A 85 12.07 1.19 7.55
CA ASN A 85 11.03 1.85 6.75
C ASN A 85 11.49 3.14 6.07
N ARG A 86 12.29 3.97 6.75
CA ARG A 86 12.79 5.22 6.15
C ARG A 86 13.77 4.94 5.00
N LEU A 87 14.61 3.92 5.13
CA LEU A 87 15.52 3.52 4.05
C LEU A 87 14.76 2.83 2.90
N ARG A 88 13.77 2.00 3.21
CA ARG A 88 12.83 1.41 2.23
C ARG A 88 12.14 2.49 1.41
N ASP A 89 11.56 3.49 2.06
CA ASP A 89 10.92 4.64 1.38
C ASP A 89 11.90 5.42 0.49
N LEU A 90 13.14 5.63 0.95
CA LEU A 90 14.18 6.26 0.13
C LEU A 90 14.54 5.43 -1.10
N CYS A 91 14.51 4.10 -0.97
CA CYS A 91 14.76 3.14 -2.05
C CYS A 91 13.66 3.24 -3.11
N VAL A 92 12.41 3.06 -2.69
CA VAL A 92 11.22 3.14 -3.55
C VAL A 92 11.15 4.48 -4.28
N ARG A 93 11.31 5.60 -3.54
CA ARG A 93 11.40 6.95 -4.16
C ARG A 93 12.50 7.03 -5.21
N GLY A 94 13.69 6.52 -4.91
CA GLY A 94 14.83 6.55 -5.81
C GLY A 94 14.57 5.83 -7.13
N LEU A 95 13.89 4.67 -7.07
CA LEU A 95 13.48 3.93 -8.25
C LEU A 95 12.35 4.63 -9.01
N ALA A 96 11.34 5.14 -8.31
CA ALA A 96 10.24 5.92 -8.88
C ALA A 96 10.77 7.09 -9.72
N GLU A 97 11.71 7.87 -9.18
CA GLU A 97 12.29 9.02 -9.88
C GLU A 97 13.14 8.60 -11.10
N ARG A 98 13.92 7.52 -10.99
CA ARG A 98 14.75 7.01 -12.09
C ARG A 98 13.91 6.49 -13.25
N ARG A 99 12.84 5.76 -12.94
CA ARG A 99 11.92 5.17 -13.92
C ARG A 99 10.85 6.16 -14.40
N ARG A 100 10.69 7.29 -13.69
CA ARG A 100 9.61 8.26 -13.89
C ARG A 100 8.23 7.62 -13.74
N GLU A 101 8.10 6.73 -12.77
CA GLU A 101 6.88 5.98 -12.45
C GLU A 101 6.23 6.60 -11.20
N PRO A 102 5.28 7.54 -11.35
CA PRO A 102 4.70 8.25 -10.21
C PRO A 102 3.87 7.35 -9.28
N ASN A 103 3.35 6.23 -9.78
CA ASN A 103 2.61 5.27 -8.96
C ASN A 103 3.48 4.69 -7.84
N LEU A 104 4.79 4.51 -8.07
CA LEU A 104 5.71 4.07 -7.04
C LEU A 104 5.89 5.12 -5.93
N CYS A 105 5.70 6.41 -6.22
CA CYS A 105 5.69 7.43 -5.16
C CYS A 105 4.54 7.21 -4.17
N LEU A 106 3.42 6.62 -4.60
CA LEU A 106 2.26 6.37 -3.74
C LEU A 106 2.50 5.23 -2.74
N GLU A 107 3.51 4.39 -2.99
CA GLU A 107 3.95 3.32 -2.09
C GLU A 107 4.89 3.84 -0.99
N VAL A 108 5.30 5.11 -1.04
CA VAL A 108 6.16 5.74 -0.03
C VAL A 108 5.31 6.17 1.17
N GLU A 109 5.60 5.62 2.34
CA GLU A 109 4.81 5.88 3.55
C GLU A 109 5.11 7.25 4.17
N THR A 110 6.36 7.69 4.09
CA THR A 110 6.80 8.98 4.63
C THR A 110 6.24 10.14 3.78
N PRO A 111 5.30 10.96 4.30
CA PRO A 111 4.58 11.93 3.46
C PRO A 111 5.48 12.94 2.75
N SER A 112 6.51 13.44 3.44
CA SER A 112 7.47 14.40 2.85
C SER A 112 8.32 13.79 1.74
N LEU A 113 8.60 12.48 1.80
CA LEU A 113 9.30 11.77 0.73
C LEU A 113 8.37 11.53 -0.46
N LYS A 114 7.11 11.15 -0.22
CA LYS A 114 6.07 11.02 -1.26
C LYS A 114 5.88 12.32 -2.03
N ASP A 115 5.67 13.43 -1.34
CA ASP A 115 5.48 14.75 -1.96
C ASP A 115 6.69 15.18 -2.79
N THR A 116 7.90 14.94 -2.27
CA THR A 116 9.15 15.24 -3.00
C THR A 116 9.29 14.37 -4.25
N CYS A 117 8.92 13.08 -4.15
CA CYS A 117 8.91 12.13 -5.26
C CYS A 117 8.01 12.61 -6.41
N LEU A 118 6.75 12.92 -6.08
CA LEU A 118 5.75 13.42 -7.03
C LEU A 118 6.21 14.72 -7.67
N HIS A 119 6.71 15.68 -6.87
CA HIS A 119 7.29 16.94 -7.37
C HIS A 119 8.41 16.68 -8.38
N ASN A 120 9.38 15.82 -8.05
CA ASN A 120 10.53 15.57 -8.91
C ASN A 120 10.14 14.94 -10.23
N ILE A 121 9.20 13.99 -10.22
CA ILE A 121 8.69 13.38 -11.45
C ILE A 121 7.88 14.38 -12.25
N ALA A 122 6.98 15.16 -11.61
CA ALA A 122 6.17 16.19 -12.25
C ALA A 122 7.04 17.18 -13.03
N VAL A 123 8.08 17.73 -12.38
CA VAL A 123 9.01 18.70 -13.00
C VAL A 123 9.78 18.07 -14.15
N ARG A 124 10.27 16.83 -14.00
CA ARG A 124 11.04 16.14 -15.05
C ARG A 124 10.20 15.71 -16.26
N THR A 125 8.89 15.55 -16.08
CA THR A 125 7.96 15.09 -17.11
C THR A 125 7.04 16.19 -17.61
N SER A 126 7.15 17.40 -17.06
CA SER A 126 6.22 18.51 -17.26
C SER A 126 4.75 18.09 -17.06
N ASN A 127 4.50 17.22 -16.07
CA ASN A 127 3.17 16.69 -15.79
C ASN A 127 2.50 17.44 -14.63
N GLN A 128 1.63 18.38 -15.00
CA GLN A 128 0.91 19.25 -14.06
C GLN A 128 -0.05 18.47 -13.14
N THR A 129 -0.61 17.34 -13.60
CA THR A 129 -1.54 16.51 -12.83
C THR A 129 -0.86 15.81 -11.65
N LEU A 130 0.46 15.62 -11.70
CA LEU A 130 1.20 15.09 -10.56
C LEU A 130 1.34 16.13 -9.44
N CYS A 131 1.40 17.43 -9.76
CA CYS A 131 1.47 18.47 -8.75
C CYS A 131 0.20 18.51 -7.88
N THR A 132 -0.98 18.19 -8.42
CA THR A 132 -2.24 18.21 -7.66
C THR A 132 -2.35 17.09 -6.64
N GLN A 133 -1.47 16.08 -6.70
CA GLN A 133 -1.43 14.97 -5.75
C GLN A 133 -0.48 15.25 -4.56
N ILE A 134 0.26 16.36 -4.60
CA ILE A 134 1.16 16.77 -3.52
C ILE A 134 0.32 17.39 -2.39
N GLU A 135 0.50 16.89 -1.17
CA GLU A 135 -0.25 17.34 0.01
C GLU A 135 0.35 18.59 0.65
N ASN A 136 1.68 18.73 0.63
CA ASN A 136 2.34 19.91 1.15
C ASN A 136 2.15 21.12 0.21
N ASP A 137 1.38 22.12 0.66
CA ASP A 137 1.09 23.33 -0.10
C ASP A 137 2.33 24.03 -0.68
N LYS A 138 3.43 24.12 0.08
CA LYS A 138 4.66 24.78 -0.39
C LYS A 138 5.31 24.01 -1.53
N ILE A 139 5.35 22.68 -1.42
CA ILE A 139 5.90 21.81 -2.47
C ILE A 139 4.98 21.84 -3.70
N GLN A 140 3.66 21.80 -3.50
CA GLN A 140 2.67 21.88 -4.56
C GLN A 140 2.79 23.20 -5.35
N GLN A 141 2.84 24.34 -4.66
CA GLN A 141 3.03 25.65 -5.29
C GLN A 141 4.34 25.72 -6.09
N SER A 142 5.43 25.21 -5.51
CA SER A 142 6.74 25.09 -6.19
C SER A 142 6.65 24.22 -7.45
N CYS A 143 5.94 23.09 -7.37
CA CYS A 143 5.70 22.19 -8.50
C CYS A 143 4.97 22.92 -9.64
N ASN A 144 3.83 23.55 -9.32
CA ASN A 144 3.01 24.29 -10.28
C ASN A 144 3.80 25.42 -10.96
N ALA A 145 4.69 26.09 -10.24
CA ALA A 145 5.51 27.16 -10.81
C ALA A 145 6.61 26.66 -11.77
N LYS A 146 7.02 25.39 -11.66
CA LYS A 146 8.10 24.78 -12.45
C LYS A 146 7.63 24.01 -13.68
N VAL A 147 6.36 23.61 -13.70
CA VAL A 147 5.78 22.77 -14.77
C VAL A 147 5.06 23.61 -15.85
N GLN A 148 4.85 24.92 -15.61
CA GLN A 148 4.25 25.89 -16.53
C GLN A 148 5.14 26.25 -17.71
#